data_AF-A0A1V6BPE4-F1
#
_entry.id   AF-A0A1V6BPE4-F1
#
_cell.length_a   1.000
_cell.length_b   1.000
_cell.length_c   1.000
_cell.angle_alpha   90.00
_cell.angle_beta   90.00
_cell.angle_gamma   90.00
#
_symmetry.space_group_name_H-M   'P 1'
#
loop_
_entity.id
_entity.type
_entity.pdbx_description
1 polymer ?
#
loop_
_entity_poly.entity_id
_entity_poly.type
_entity_poly.pdbx_seq_one_letter_code
_entity_poly.pdbx_strand_id
1 'polypeptide(L)'
;MIFINFVFFISNILVIIFGYLIIKSNIEKKYVNKAIIDGIKKEINALIVQLNETTNDNITLIEERVKRLDRFLKIVDKRIAGLDSKIPDSWRDYDRPRQNIDNFLYSPQKVVKQTEKMAEIISSKEEKALAEETATNDALKNLSTPERVAYLFDNGWTAEAIKKKLDLSSGEMELLLNIQNLNND
;
A
#
# COMPACT_ATOMS: atom_id res chain seq x y z
N MET A 1 13.93 29.69 60.63
CA MET A 1 13.25 28.38 60.67
C MET A 1 12.20 28.24 59.56
N ILE A 2 11.17 29.10 59.46
CA ILE A 2 10.13 29.01 58.41
C ILE A 2 10.70 29.06 56.97
N PHE A 3 11.63 29.96 56.68
CA PHE A 3 12.19 30.12 55.33
C PHE A 3 12.95 28.87 54.84
N ILE A 4 13.68 28.20 55.73
CA ILE A 4 14.43 26.98 55.38
C ILE A 4 13.46 25.85 55.00
N ASN A 5 12.35 25.72 55.74
CA ASN A 5 11.32 24.71 55.48
C ASN A 5 10.59 24.96 54.15
N PHE A 6 10.38 26.22 53.78
CA PHE A 6 9.76 26.59 52.52
C PHE A 6 10.63 26.21 51.31
N VAL A 7 11.94 26.41 51.40
CA VAL A 7 12.90 26.00 50.36
C VAL A 7 12.92 24.47 50.20
N PHE A 8 12.90 23.72 51.32
CA PHE A 8 12.80 22.27 51.27
C PHE A 8 11.49 21.77 50.63
N PHE A 9 10.37 22.46 50.88
CA PHE A 9 9.08 22.11 50.30
C PHE A 9 9.06 22.29 48.77
N ILE A 10 9.61 23.40 48.27
CA ILE A 10 9.73 23.66 46.83
C ILE A 10 10.66 22.64 46.17
N SER A 11 11.79 22.32 46.80
CA SER A 11 12.72 21.31 46.31
C SER A 11 12.04 19.94 46.18
N ASN A 12 11.25 19.55 47.18
CA ASN A 12 10.52 18.28 47.16
C ASN A 12 9.50 18.20 46.02
N ILE A 13 8.74 19.28 45.79
CA ILE A 13 7.79 19.39 44.66
C ILE A 13 8.51 19.28 43.32
N LEU A 14 9.68 19.91 43.20
CA LEU A 14 10.51 19.85 41.99
C LEU A 14 10.97 18.42 41.69
N VAL A 15 11.38 17.67 42.71
CA VAL A 15 11.78 16.26 42.57
C VAL A 15 10.61 15.39 42.11
N ILE A 16 9.40 15.62 42.64
CA ILE A 16 8.19 14.88 42.24
C ILE A 16 7.85 15.16 40.76
N ILE A 17 7.89 16.43 40.35
CA ILE A 17 7.62 16.84 38.96
C ILE A 17 8.63 16.22 38.00
N PHE A 18 9.92 16.29 38.33
CA PHE A 18 10.97 15.68 37.51
C PHE A 18 10.83 14.16 37.45
N GLY A 19 10.54 13.51 38.58
CA GLY A 19 10.28 12.07 38.62
C GLY A 19 9.11 11.66 37.73
N TYR A 20 8.00 12.40 37.79
CA TYR A 20 6.84 12.17 36.94
C TYR A 20 7.17 12.32 35.45
N LEU A 21 7.92 13.36 35.07
CA LEU A 21 8.33 13.57 33.67
C LEU A 21 9.22 12.43 33.15
N ILE A 22 10.18 11.96 33.94
CA ILE A 22 11.06 10.84 33.59
C ILE A 22 10.27 9.55 33.41
N ILE A 23 9.34 9.26 34.32
CA ILE A 23 8.46 8.09 34.22
C ILE A 23 7.60 8.18 32.95
N LYS A 24 6.97 9.33 32.69
CA LYS A 24 6.11 9.52 31.53
C LYS A 24 6.87 9.29 30.22
N SER A 25 8.06 9.89 30.08
CA SER A 25 8.92 9.74 28.91
C SER A 25 9.36 8.29 28.68
N ASN A 26 9.67 7.54 29.75
CA ASN A 26 10.07 6.14 29.64
C ASN A 26 8.90 5.20 29.32
N ILE A 27 7.69 5.53 29.78
CA ILE A 27 6.49 4.75 29.52
C ILE A 27 6.07 4.88 28.05
N GLU A 28 6.05 6.10 27.50
CA GLU A 28 5.69 6.33 26.09
C GLU A 28 6.57 5.50 25.14
N LYS A 29 7.88 5.42 25.40
CA LYS A 29 8.80 4.58 24.61
C LYS A 29 8.47 3.08 24.67
N LYS A 30 8.03 2.56 25.82
CA LYS A 30 7.66 1.14 25.97
C LYS A 30 6.31 0.80 25.34
N TYR A 31 5.35 1.74 25.39
CA TYR A 31 4.03 1.56 24.76
C TYR A 31 4.11 1.54 23.24
N VAL A 32 4.94 2.40 22.63
CA VAL A 32 5.16 2.42 21.17
C VAL A 32 5.67 1.06 20.67
N ASN A 33 6.58 0.41 21.40
CA ASN A 33 7.11 -0.89 21.00
C ASN A 33 6.04 -2.00 21.01
N LYS A 34 5.12 -1.97 21.99
CA LYS A 34 3.98 -2.90 22.04
C LYS A 34 3.00 -2.65 20.89
N ALA A 35 2.70 -1.39 20.57
CA ALA A 35 1.83 -1.03 19.45
C ALA A 35 2.39 -1.50 18.10
N ILE A 36 3.71 -1.38 17.89
CA ILE A 36 4.38 -1.89 16.69
C ILE A 36 4.26 -3.42 16.59
N ILE A 37 4.50 -4.14 17.69
CA ILE A 37 4.38 -5.61 17.73
C ILE A 37 2.95 -6.06 17.43
N ASP A 38 1.95 -5.39 18.01
CA ASP A 38 0.54 -5.71 17.77
C ASP A 38 0.13 -5.39 16.32
N GLY A 39 0.69 -4.32 15.72
CA GLY A 39 0.54 -4.02 14.30
C GLY A 39 1.12 -5.12 13.41
N ILE A 40 2.34 -5.59 13.69
CA ILE A 40 2.99 -6.69 12.95
C ILE A 40 2.17 -7.98 13.06
N LYS A 41 1.67 -8.32 14.25
CA LYS A 41 0.82 -9.51 14.44
C LYS A 41 -0.47 -9.42 13.63
N LYS A 42 -1.09 -8.25 13.58
CA LYS A 42 -2.30 -8.01 12.79
C LYS A 42 -2.03 -8.19 11.29
N GLU A 43 -0.91 -7.65 10.81
CA GLU A 43 -0.48 -7.79 9.42
C GLU A 43 -0.20 -9.25 9.05
N ILE A 44 0.50 -9.99 9.92
CA ILE A 44 0.75 -11.43 9.73
C ILE A 44 -0.56 -12.20 9.66
N ASN A 45 -1.52 -11.92 10.54
CA ASN A 45 -2.82 -12.58 10.50
C ASN A 45 -3.58 -12.27 9.20
N ALA A 46 -3.53 -11.03 8.72
CA ALA A 46 -4.14 -10.65 7.44
C ALA A 46 -3.48 -11.40 6.26
N LEU A 47 -2.15 -11.50 6.26
CA LEU A 47 -1.40 -12.26 5.26
C LEU A 47 -1.73 -13.76 5.30
N ILE A 48 -1.89 -14.36 6.48
CA ILE A 48 -2.30 -15.77 6.62
C ILE A 48 -3.69 -15.98 6.02
N VAL A 49 -4.63 -15.07 6.28
CA VAL A 49 -5.99 -15.15 5.72
C VAL A 49 -5.95 -15.05 4.20
N GLN A 50 -5.24 -14.04 3.67
CA GLN A 50 -5.12 -13.83 2.23
C GLN A 50 -4.41 -14.99 1.53
N LEU A 51 -3.38 -15.55 2.17
CA LEU A 51 -2.67 -16.73 1.66
C LEU A 51 -3.57 -17.94 1.59
N ASN A 52 -4.39 -18.17 2.63
CA ASN A 52 -5.33 -19.28 2.66
C ASN A 52 -6.40 -19.15 1.57
N GLU A 53 -6.96 -17.94 1.40
CA GLU A 53 -7.92 -17.63 0.34
C GLU A 53 -7.31 -17.89 -1.05
N THR A 54 -6.15 -17.29 -1.33
CA THR A 54 -5.45 -17.44 -2.62
C THR A 54 -5.06 -18.90 -2.87
N THR A 55 -4.66 -19.63 -1.82
CA THR A 55 -4.32 -21.05 -1.92
C THR A 55 -5.55 -21.90 -2.24
N ASN A 56 -6.69 -21.63 -1.59
CA ASN A 56 -7.93 -22.34 -1.86
C ASN A 56 -8.43 -22.12 -3.29
N ASP A 57 -8.33 -20.89 -3.80
CA ASP A 57 -8.67 -20.56 -5.18
C ASP A 57 -7.74 -21.26 -6.17
N ASN A 58 -6.44 -21.28 -5.89
CA ASN A 58 -5.46 -22.01 -6.70
C ASN A 58 -5.74 -23.52 -6.71
N ILE A 59 -6.10 -24.12 -5.57
CA ILE A 59 -6.51 -25.53 -5.50
C ILE A 59 -7.75 -25.75 -6.36
N THR A 60 -8.77 -24.90 -6.25
CA THR A 60 -10.01 -24.99 -7.05
C THR A 60 -9.72 -24.96 -8.55
N LEU A 61 -8.84 -24.05 -9.00
CA LEU A 61 -8.41 -23.97 -10.39
C LEU A 61 -7.68 -25.25 -10.84
N ILE A 62 -6.79 -25.79 -10.00
CA ILE A 62 -6.06 -27.03 -10.27
C ILE A 62 -7.04 -28.20 -10.37
N GLU A 63 -7.98 -28.34 -9.45
CA GLU A 63 -9.02 -29.38 -9.49
C GLU A 63 -9.84 -29.31 -10.78
N GLU A 64 -10.20 -28.12 -11.23
CA GLU A 64 -10.95 -27.94 -12.47
C GLU A 64 -10.12 -28.36 -13.69
N ARG A 65 -8.82 -28.06 -13.70
CA ARG A 65 -7.87 -28.51 -14.73
C ARG A 65 -7.71 -30.02 -14.71
N VAL A 66 -7.57 -30.63 -13.53
CA VAL A 66 -7.50 -32.10 -13.37
C VAL A 66 -8.77 -32.76 -13.89
N LYS A 67 -9.95 -32.23 -13.55
CA LYS A 67 -11.25 -32.72 -14.09
C LYS A 67 -11.33 -32.59 -15.61
N ARG A 68 -10.82 -31.50 -16.20
CA ARG A 68 -10.75 -31.36 -17.66
C ARG A 68 -9.82 -32.41 -18.27
N LEU A 69 -8.64 -32.60 -17.70
CA LEU A 69 -7.68 -33.61 -18.13
C LEU A 69 -8.29 -35.02 -18.07
N ASP A 70 -8.97 -35.39 -16.98
CA ASP A 70 -9.68 -36.67 -16.87
C ASP A 70 -10.75 -36.85 -17.96
N ARG A 71 -11.53 -35.80 -18.26
CA ARG A 71 -12.48 -35.85 -19.38
C ARG A 71 -11.80 -36.03 -20.73
N PHE A 72 -10.70 -35.32 -20.98
CA PHE A 72 -9.93 -35.51 -22.22
C PHE A 72 -9.34 -36.91 -22.30
N LEU A 73 -8.82 -37.44 -21.20
CA LEU A 73 -8.26 -38.79 -21.13
C LEU A 73 -9.33 -39.84 -21.45
N LYS A 74 -10.53 -39.72 -20.86
CA LYS A 74 -11.68 -40.58 -21.19
C LYS A 74 -12.10 -40.49 -22.66
N ILE A 75 -12.02 -39.31 -23.27
CA ILE A 75 -12.30 -39.13 -24.70
C ILE A 75 -11.22 -39.83 -25.54
N VAL A 76 -9.95 -39.70 -25.17
CA VAL A 76 -8.83 -40.37 -25.82
C VAL A 76 -8.95 -41.88 -25.67
N ASP A 77 -9.24 -42.40 -24.48
CA ASP A 77 -9.46 -43.83 -24.23
C ASP A 77 -10.63 -44.36 -25.06
N LYS A 78 -11.74 -43.61 -25.11
CA LYS A 78 -12.89 -43.96 -25.95
C LYS A 78 -12.57 -43.89 -27.44
N ARG A 79 -11.67 -42.99 -27.86
CA ARG A 79 -11.16 -42.93 -29.25
C ARG A 79 -10.21 -44.09 -29.54
N ILE A 80 -9.33 -44.48 -28.62
CA ILE A 80 -8.44 -45.63 -28.78
C ILE A 80 -9.26 -46.92 -28.86
N ALA A 81 -10.23 -47.08 -27.95
CA ALA A 81 -11.15 -48.22 -27.96
C ALA A 81 -12.12 -48.20 -29.17
N GLY A 82 -12.52 -47.01 -29.63
CA GLY A 82 -13.42 -46.82 -30.78
C GLY A 82 -12.73 -46.83 -32.14
N LEU A 83 -11.43 -46.52 -32.20
CA LEU A 83 -10.60 -46.69 -33.40
C LEU A 83 -10.50 -48.17 -33.80
N ASP A 84 -10.74 -49.09 -32.86
CA ASP A 84 -10.82 -50.52 -33.14
C ASP A 84 -12.18 -50.95 -33.73
N SER A 85 -13.23 -50.09 -33.72
CA SER A 85 -14.58 -50.52 -34.13
C SER A 85 -15.48 -49.42 -34.70
N LYS A 86 -15.05 -48.77 -35.79
CA LYS A 86 -15.85 -47.89 -36.68
C LYS A 86 -15.91 -46.43 -36.21
N ILE A 87 -15.43 -45.57 -37.10
CA ILE A 87 -15.64 -44.12 -37.08
C ILE A 87 -17.01 -43.86 -37.75
N PRO A 88 -18.08 -43.48 -37.02
CA PRO A 88 -19.27 -42.95 -37.67
C PRO A 88 -19.02 -41.50 -38.11
N ASP A 89 -19.34 -41.21 -39.36
CA ASP A 89 -19.13 -39.93 -40.06
C ASP A 89 -19.83 -38.69 -39.43
N SER A 90 -20.55 -38.84 -38.31
CA SER A 90 -21.34 -37.76 -37.70
C SER A 90 -20.51 -36.71 -36.93
N TRP A 91 -19.16 -36.82 -36.89
CA TRP A 91 -18.30 -35.96 -36.07
C TRP A 91 -17.32 -35.07 -36.86
N ARG A 92 -17.53 -34.90 -38.17
CA ARG A 92 -16.78 -33.94 -39.01
C ARG A 92 -16.91 -32.47 -38.57
N ASP A 93 -17.81 -32.15 -37.63
CA ASP A 93 -18.02 -30.78 -37.14
C ASP A 93 -17.14 -30.40 -35.93
N TYR A 94 -16.34 -31.32 -35.39
CA TYR A 94 -15.35 -31.02 -34.34
C TYR A 94 -13.98 -30.55 -34.85
N ASP A 95 -13.79 -30.50 -36.17
CA ASP A 95 -12.55 -30.03 -36.82
C ASP A 95 -12.47 -28.51 -37.01
N ARG A 96 -13.36 -27.73 -36.39
CA ARG A 96 -13.11 -26.29 -36.24
C ARG A 96 -12.22 -26.07 -35.02
N PRO A 97 -10.92 -25.77 -35.18
CA PRO A 97 -10.16 -25.23 -34.06
C PRO A 97 -10.88 -23.95 -33.63
N ARG A 98 -11.43 -23.93 -32.41
CA ARG A 98 -11.93 -22.70 -31.82
C ARG A 98 -10.79 -21.70 -31.87
N GLN A 99 -10.90 -20.73 -32.78
CA GLN A 99 -10.02 -19.57 -32.89
C GLN A 99 -10.14 -18.75 -31.60
N ASN A 100 -9.44 -19.18 -30.55
CA ASN A 100 -9.10 -18.36 -29.38
C ASN A 100 -8.19 -19.10 -28.38
N ILE A 101 -7.41 -20.08 -28.83
CA ILE A 101 -6.38 -20.71 -27.98
C ILE A 101 -5.11 -19.82 -27.92
N ASP A 102 -4.93 -18.90 -28.89
CA ASP A 102 -3.78 -17.99 -28.98
C ASP A 102 -3.71 -16.93 -27.86
N ASN A 103 -4.76 -16.81 -27.03
CA ASN A 103 -4.77 -15.94 -25.86
C ASN A 103 -4.39 -16.64 -24.55
N PHE A 104 -4.21 -17.97 -24.57
CA PHE A 104 -3.79 -18.73 -23.39
C PHE A 104 -2.36 -19.29 -23.50
N LEU A 105 -1.71 -19.10 -24.65
CA LEU A 105 -0.30 -19.46 -24.83
C LEU A 105 0.57 -18.27 -24.46
N TYR A 106 1.45 -18.48 -23.48
CA TYR A 106 2.50 -17.53 -23.09
C TYR A 106 3.38 -17.25 -24.31
N SER A 107 3.11 -16.15 -25.01
CA SER A 107 3.96 -15.67 -26.10
C SER A 107 4.93 -14.64 -25.52
N PRO A 108 6.24 -14.90 -25.52
CA PRO A 108 7.23 -13.95 -25.01
C PRO A 108 7.09 -12.55 -25.62
N GLN A 109 6.66 -12.47 -26.89
CA GLN A 109 6.46 -11.19 -27.58
C GLN A 109 5.26 -10.39 -27.07
N LYS A 110 4.19 -11.04 -26.61
CA LYS A 110 3.03 -10.36 -25.99
C LYS A 110 3.42 -9.78 -24.63
N VAL A 111 4.20 -10.54 -23.86
CA VAL A 111 4.72 -10.10 -22.56
C VAL A 111 5.65 -8.90 -22.74
N VAL A 112 6.59 -8.94 -23.70
CA VAL A 112 7.49 -7.81 -24.01
C VAL A 112 6.71 -6.55 -24.38
N LYS A 113 5.71 -6.65 -25.27
CA LYS A 113 4.87 -5.49 -25.64
C LYS A 113 4.03 -4.97 -24.48
N GLN A 114 3.56 -5.84 -23.59
CA GLN A 114 2.85 -5.42 -22.39
C GLN A 114 3.79 -4.73 -21.39
N THR A 115 5.00 -5.25 -21.22
CA THR A 115 6.02 -4.63 -20.35
C THR A 115 6.52 -3.31 -20.90
N GLU A 116 6.67 -3.17 -22.22
CA GLU A 116 7.01 -1.89 -22.87
C GLU A 116 5.92 -0.85 -22.65
N LYS A 117 4.64 -1.21 -22.86
CA LYS A 117 3.51 -0.32 -22.57
C LYS A 117 3.44 0.05 -21.09
N MET A 118 3.69 -0.91 -20.19
CA MET A 118 3.71 -0.65 -18.75
C MET A 118 4.86 0.29 -18.38
N ALA A 119 6.05 0.10 -18.96
CA ALA A 119 7.22 0.95 -18.76
C ALA A 119 6.99 2.36 -19.29
N GLU A 120 6.31 2.53 -20.43
CA GLU A 120 5.94 3.82 -20.99
C GLU A 120 4.93 4.56 -20.09
N ILE A 121 3.95 3.83 -19.53
CA ILE A 121 3.00 4.39 -18.56
C ILE A 121 3.71 4.82 -17.27
N ILE A 122 4.65 4.02 -16.76
CA ILE A 122 5.43 4.34 -15.57
C ILE A 122 6.31 5.57 -15.82
N SER A 123 7.04 5.60 -16.95
CA SER A 123 7.90 6.73 -17.33
C SER A 123 7.11 8.03 -17.49
N SER A 124 5.95 7.98 -18.14
CA SER A 124 5.10 9.17 -18.31
C SER A 124 4.48 9.66 -16.99
N LYS A 125 4.28 8.76 -16.03
CA LYS A 125 3.78 9.11 -14.69
C LYS A 125 4.90 9.70 -13.82
N GLU A 126 6.10 9.16 -13.91
CA GLU A 126 7.30 9.67 -13.23
C GLU A 126 7.69 11.05 -13.77
N GLU A 127 7.65 11.27 -15.09
CA GLU A 127 7.90 12.59 -15.69
C GLU A 127 6.88 13.63 -15.25
N LYS A 128 5.59 13.27 -15.16
CA LYS A 128 4.54 14.17 -14.65
C LYS A 128 4.71 14.47 -13.16
N ALA A 129 5.00 13.46 -12.34
CA ALA A 129 5.25 13.64 -10.92
C ALA A 129 6.49 14.51 -10.67
N LEU A 130 7.56 14.34 -11.45
CA LEU A 130 8.78 15.14 -11.35
C LEU A 130 8.57 16.59 -11.83
N ALA A 131 7.76 16.80 -12.88
CA ALA A 131 7.38 18.13 -13.34
C ALA A 131 6.50 18.88 -12.31
N GLU A 132 5.60 18.17 -11.64
CA GLU A 132 4.72 18.72 -10.60
C GLU A 132 5.50 19.00 -9.30
N GLU A 133 6.47 18.16 -8.95
CA GLU A 133 7.37 18.36 -7.81
C GLU A 133 8.37 19.51 -8.02
N THR A 134 8.88 19.69 -9.24
CA THR A 134 9.76 20.81 -9.58
C THR A 134 8.99 22.14 -9.64
N ALA A 135 7.80 22.16 -10.27
CA ALA A 135 6.94 23.35 -10.29
C ALA A 135 6.50 23.77 -8.88
N THR A 136 6.17 22.82 -8.00
CA THR A 136 5.82 23.14 -6.61
C THR A 136 7.02 23.65 -5.81
N ASN A 137 8.22 23.10 -6.01
CA ASN A 137 9.43 23.57 -5.33
C ASN A 137 9.89 24.97 -5.78
N ASP A 138 9.76 25.29 -7.07
CA ASP A 138 10.12 26.61 -7.58
C ASP A 138 9.10 27.68 -7.16
N ALA A 139 7.82 27.33 -7.04
CA ALA A 139 6.81 28.20 -6.42
C ALA A 139 7.10 28.41 -4.92
N LEU A 140 7.43 27.35 -4.19
CA LEU A 140 7.71 27.41 -2.75
C LEU A 140 8.95 28.26 -2.43
N LYS A 141 9.97 28.31 -3.29
CA LYS A 141 11.22 29.06 -3.03
C LYS A 141 11.02 30.56 -2.80
N ASN A 142 10.02 31.18 -3.42
CA ASN A 142 9.79 32.62 -3.36
C ASN A 142 8.81 33.06 -2.27
N LEU A 143 8.14 32.12 -1.58
CA LEU A 143 7.13 32.41 -0.57
C LEU A 143 7.69 32.33 0.85
N SER A 144 7.13 33.12 1.77
CA SER A 144 7.42 33.05 3.20
C SER A 144 6.89 31.75 3.82
N THR A 145 7.48 31.27 4.92
CA THR A 145 7.06 30.02 5.60
C THR A 145 5.56 29.90 5.87
N PRO A 146 4.83 30.93 6.34
CA PRO A 146 3.36 30.88 6.45
C PRO A 146 2.64 30.78 5.10
N GLU A 147 3.13 31.48 4.08
CA GLU A 147 2.52 31.48 2.74
C GLU A 147 2.75 30.14 2.02
N ARG A 148 3.87 29.45 2.31
CA ARG A 148 4.13 28.09 1.82
C ARG A 148 3.13 27.08 2.37
N VAL A 149 2.78 27.20 3.65
CA VAL A 149 1.78 26.34 4.28
C VAL A 149 0.39 26.61 3.69
N ALA A 150 0.04 27.89 3.52
CA ALA A 150 -1.20 28.31 2.89
C ALA A 150 -1.33 27.78 1.45
N TYR A 151 -0.30 27.97 0.63
CA TYR A 151 -0.25 27.49 -0.74
C TYR A 151 -0.41 25.96 -0.84
N LEU A 152 0.25 25.21 0.04
CA LEU A 152 0.13 23.75 0.04
C LEU A 152 -1.27 23.29 0.50
N PHE A 153 -1.87 23.99 1.46
CA PHE A 153 -3.23 23.72 1.92
C PHE A 153 -4.27 24.00 0.81
N ASP A 154 -4.13 25.11 0.10
CA ASP A 154 -5.00 25.48 -1.03
C ASP A 154 -4.89 24.50 -2.21
N ASN A 155 -3.72 23.88 -2.39
CA ASN A 155 -3.50 22.80 -3.36
C ASN A 155 -3.99 21.42 -2.86
N GLY A 156 -4.72 21.36 -1.75
CA GLY A 156 -5.34 20.14 -1.24
C GLY A 156 -4.40 19.17 -0.53
N TRP A 157 -3.22 19.61 -0.08
CA TRP A 157 -2.30 18.76 0.67
C TRP A 157 -2.77 18.58 2.11
N THR A 158 -2.64 17.35 2.63
CA THR A 158 -2.99 17.05 4.02
C THR A 158 -1.96 17.66 4.99
N ALA A 159 -2.40 18.05 6.18
CA ALA A 159 -1.55 18.66 7.20
C ALA A 159 -0.32 17.80 7.55
N GLU A 160 -0.45 16.47 7.52
CA GLU A 160 0.66 15.53 7.73
C GLU A 160 1.68 15.52 6.57
N ALA A 161 1.20 15.66 5.33
CA ALA A 161 2.06 15.72 4.14
C ALA A 161 2.84 17.04 4.07
N ILE A 162 2.20 18.15 4.45
CA ILE A 162 2.83 19.48 4.55
C ILE A 162 3.91 19.48 5.63
N LYS A 163 3.58 18.94 6.82
CA LYS A 163 4.50 18.80 7.94
C LYS A 163 5.78 18.05 7.55
N LYS A 164 5.63 16.95 6.82
CA LYS A 164 6.76 16.14 6.35
C LYS A 164 7.57 16.82 5.23
N LYS A 165 6.91 17.61 4.36
CA LYS A 165 7.55 18.30 3.23
C LYS A 165 8.31 19.56 3.65
N LEU A 166 7.84 20.26 4.68
CA LEU A 166 8.44 21.50 5.21
C LEU A 166 9.28 21.28 6.47
N ASP A 167 9.42 20.04 6.94
CA ASP A 167 10.11 19.65 8.18
C ASP A 167 9.65 20.45 9.42
N LEU A 168 8.34 20.66 9.51
CA LEU A 168 7.71 21.45 10.59
C LEU A 168 7.37 20.57 11.79
N SER A 169 7.51 21.11 12.99
CA SER A 169 6.97 20.48 14.20
C SER A 169 5.43 20.48 14.19
N SER A 170 4.81 19.55 14.92
CA SER A 170 3.34 19.50 15.07
C SER A 170 2.79 20.83 15.60
N GLY A 171 3.50 21.44 16.57
CA GLY A 171 3.09 22.71 17.15
C GLY A 171 3.32 23.92 16.23
N GLU A 172 4.33 23.86 15.36
CA GLU A 172 4.58 24.92 14.38
C GLU A 172 3.53 24.90 13.26
N MET A 173 3.12 23.71 12.82
CA MET A 173 2.04 23.54 11.84
C MET A 173 0.69 24.05 12.39
N GLU A 174 0.35 23.72 13.64
CA GLU A 174 -0.87 24.22 14.28
C GLU A 174 -0.86 25.74 14.46
N LEU A 175 0.29 26.30 14.86
CA LEU A 175 0.46 27.74 15.01
C LEU A 175 0.30 28.48 13.67
N LEU A 176 0.92 27.97 12.60
CA LEU A 176 0.82 28.54 11.26
C LEU A 176 -0.61 28.44 10.69
N LEU A 177 -1.30 27.32 10.93
CA LEU A 177 -2.69 27.13 10.50
C LEU A 177 -3.65 28.06 11.27
N ASN A 178 -3.39 28.29 12.55
CA ASN A 178 -4.16 29.23 13.36
C ASN A 178 -3.91 30.69 12.96
N ILE A 179 -2.67 31.07 12.63
CA ILE A 179 -2.33 32.39 12.10
C ILE A 179 -2.97 32.61 10.72
N GLN A 180 -3.02 31.59 9.86
CA GLN A 180 -3.68 31.68 8.57
C GLN A 180 -5.20 31.86 8.70
N ASN A 181 -5.85 31.11 9.60
CA ASN A 181 -7.29 31.29 9.87
C ASN A 181 -7.61 32.71 10.38
N LEU A 182 -6.71 33.32 11.15
CA LEU A 182 -6.87 34.71 11.61
C LEU A 182 -6.68 35.77 10.51
N ASN A 183 -6.05 35.43 9.39
CA ASN A 183 -5.82 36.33 8.25
C ASN A 183 -6.89 36.22 7.15
N ASN A 184 -7.80 35.23 7.25
CA ASN A 184 -8.89 34.99 6.29
C ASN A 184 -10.27 35.47 6.80
N ASP A 185 -10.31 36.12 7.96
CA ASP A 185 -11.44 36.91 8.50
C ASP A 185 -11.15 38.42 8.33
#